data_AF-A0A8C3T344-F1
#
_entry.id   AF-A0A8C3T344-F1
#
_cell.length_a   1.000
_cell.length_b   1.000
_cell.length_c   1.000
_cell.angle_alpha   90.00
_cell.angle_beta   90.00
_cell.angle_gamma   90.00
#
_symmetry.space_group_name_H-M   'P 1'
#
loop_
_entity.id
_entity.type
_entity.pdbx_description
1 polymer ?
#
loop_
_entity_poly.entity_id
_entity_poly.type
_entity_poly.pdbx_seq_one_letter_code
_entity_poly.pdbx_strand_id
1 'polypeptide(L)'
;SAALGLRLAPRLAVAPRHIHCGAAHPAVGQWRVQQGLAPSLAGYGPLQDLPDWAFVDGRPEDEAFARRVAMLEQEMERGRRHWQVQQRQQQETRERKRQHQLQPHLRPPSNLI
;
A
#
# COMPACT_ATOMS: atom_id res chain seq x y z
N SER A 1 -24.20 44.59 67.75
CA SER A 1 -24.18 43.13 67.97
C SER A 1 -24.28 42.42 66.64
N ALA A 2 -23.49 41.35 66.48
CA ALA A 2 -23.19 40.61 65.27
C ALA A 2 -24.35 39.75 64.75
N ALA A 3 -24.34 39.41 63.45
CA ALA A 3 -24.18 38.02 62.99
C ALA A 3 -24.09 37.95 61.46
N LEU A 4 -22.97 37.42 60.98
CA LEU A 4 -22.75 37.02 59.59
C LEU A 4 -23.68 35.85 59.22
N GLY A 5 -24.51 36.03 58.20
CA GLY A 5 -25.20 34.92 57.54
C GLY A 5 -24.28 34.26 56.51
N LEU A 6 -23.68 33.12 56.88
CA LEU A 6 -22.85 32.31 55.98
C LEU A 6 -23.66 31.85 54.75
N ARG A 7 -23.23 32.26 53.56
CA ARG A 7 -23.64 31.65 52.30
C ARG A 7 -22.97 30.27 52.17
N LEU A 8 -23.70 29.18 52.39
CA LEU A 8 -23.27 27.86 51.96
C LEU A 8 -23.59 27.68 50.47
N ALA A 9 -22.58 27.85 49.62
CA ALA A 9 -22.64 27.31 48.26
C ALA A 9 -22.40 25.79 48.33
N PRO A 10 -23.18 24.95 47.63
CA PRO A 10 -22.86 23.54 47.54
C PRO A 10 -21.57 23.38 46.73
N ARG A 11 -20.50 22.92 47.38
CA ARG A 11 -19.33 22.39 46.67
C ARG A 11 -19.82 21.18 45.88
N LEU A 12 -19.91 21.33 44.55
CA LEU A 12 -19.95 20.19 43.65
C LEU A 12 -18.66 19.40 43.89
N ALA A 13 -18.77 18.29 44.62
CA ALA A 13 -17.68 17.35 44.76
C ALA A 13 -17.44 16.73 43.37
N VAL A 14 -16.43 17.23 42.65
CA VAL A 14 -15.94 16.57 41.45
C VAL A 14 -15.31 15.26 41.92
N ALA A 15 -16.05 14.16 41.76
CA ALA A 15 -15.50 12.84 41.96
C ALA A 15 -14.33 12.65 40.98
N PRO A 16 -13.16 12.16 41.44
CA PRO A 16 -12.07 11.87 40.53
C PRO A 16 -12.53 10.80 39.55
N ARG A 17 -12.64 11.16 38.27
CA ARG A 17 -12.78 10.17 37.19
C ARG A 17 -11.45 9.44 37.08
N HIS A 18 -11.43 8.15 37.39
CA HIS A 18 -10.27 7.32 37.15
C HIS A 18 -10.12 7.13 35.64
N ILE A 19 -9.28 7.95 35.01
CA ILE A 19 -8.92 7.80 33.61
C ILE A 19 -7.77 6.79 33.55
N HIS A 20 -8.05 5.58 33.07
CA HIS A 20 -7.00 4.60 32.78
C HIS A 20 -6.17 5.08 31.58
N CYS A 21 -5.11 5.86 31.82
CA CYS A 21 -4.01 6.01 30.88
C CYS A 21 -3.05 4.83 31.05
N GLY A 22 -3.49 3.63 30.68
CA GLY A 22 -2.61 2.46 30.66
C GLY A 22 -1.75 2.51 29.40
N ALA A 23 -0.46 2.83 29.54
CA ALA A 23 0.50 2.48 28.50
C ALA A 23 0.37 0.97 28.23
N ALA A 24 0.32 0.58 26.95
CA ALA A 24 0.18 -0.83 26.60
C ALA A 24 1.28 -1.65 27.29
N HIS A 25 0.90 -2.64 28.10
CA HIS A 25 1.85 -3.45 28.84
C HIS A 25 2.81 -4.08 27.82
N PRO A 26 4.15 -4.02 28.00
CA PRO A 26 5.11 -4.51 27.00
C PRO A 26 4.86 -5.95 26.53
N ALA A 27 4.32 -6.80 27.41
CA ALA A 27 3.89 -8.17 27.09
C ALA A 27 2.79 -8.24 26.02
N VAL A 28 1.84 -7.30 26.03
CA VAL A 28 0.76 -7.21 25.03
C VAL A 28 1.32 -6.81 23.67
N GLY A 29 2.26 -5.86 23.64
CA GLY A 29 2.93 -5.46 22.40
C GLY A 29 3.71 -6.62 21.77
N GLN A 30 4.42 -7.40 22.58
CA GLN A 30 5.13 -8.59 22.11
C GLN A 30 4.19 -9.68 21.57
N TRP A 31 3.09 -9.96 22.28
CA TRP A 31 2.07 -10.88 21.78
C TRP A 31 1.50 -10.42 20.43
N ARG A 32 1.19 -9.12 20.28
CA ARG A 32 0.70 -8.56 19.01
C ARG A 32 1.68 -8.78 17.85
N VAL A 33 2.97 -8.55 18.09
CA VAL A 33 4.01 -8.80 17.07
C VAL A 33 4.06 -10.28 16.69
N GLN A 34 3.93 -11.20 17.65
CA GLN A 34 3.85 -12.64 17.36
C GLN A 34 2.61 -13.01 16.52
N GLN A 35 1.53 -12.23 16.63
CA GLN A 35 0.33 -12.38 15.80
C GLN A 35 0.42 -11.64 14.45
N GLY A 36 1.56 -11.02 14.12
CA GLY A 36 1.72 -10.23 12.90
C GLY A 36 0.98 -8.89 12.91
N LEU A 37 0.64 -8.38 14.09
CA LEU A 37 -0.02 -7.09 14.29
C LEU A 37 0.99 -6.01 14.71
N ALA A 38 0.62 -4.74 14.53
CA ALA A 38 1.40 -3.64 15.10
C ALA A 38 1.51 -3.75 16.63
N PRO A 39 2.69 -3.46 17.20
CA PRO A 39 2.96 -3.58 18.65
C PRO A 39 2.11 -2.63 19.50
N SER A 40 1.60 -1.56 18.91
CA SER A 40 0.67 -0.62 19.54
C SER A 40 -0.60 -0.51 18.71
N LEU A 41 -1.66 0.00 19.34
CA LEU A 41 -2.90 0.37 18.66
C LEU A 41 -2.78 1.63 17.82
N ALA A 42 -1.65 2.36 17.91
CA ALA A 42 -1.36 3.59 17.18
C ALA A 42 -0.35 3.35 16.03
N GLY A 43 -0.03 2.09 15.72
CA GLY A 43 0.72 1.69 14.53
C GLY A 43 -0.18 1.08 13.47
N TYR A 44 0.39 0.75 12.31
CA TYR A 44 -0.34 0.21 11.15
C TYR A 44 -1.42 -0.83 11.50
N GLY A 45 -2.54 -0.78 10.78
CA GLY A 45 -3.69 -1.65 11.00
C GLY A 45 -5.01 -0.95 10.67
N PRO A 46 -6.12 -1.69 10.56
CA PRO A 46 -7.40 -1.17 10.08
C PRO A 46 -7.99 -0.05 10.95
N LEU A 47 -7.52 0.13 12.18
CA LEU A 47 -7.92 1.22 13.06
C LEU A 47 -7.23 2.56 12.72
N GLN A 48 -6.11 2.54 12.00
CA GLN A 48 -5.45 3.77 11.48
C GLN A 48 -5.50 3.87 9.97
N ASP A 49 -5.37 2.74 9.28
CA ASP A 49 -5.19 2.72 7.83
C ASP A 49 -6.52 2.91 7.09
N LEU A 50 -7.64 2.59 7.74
CA LEU A 50 -8.97 2.82 7.19
C LEU A 50 -9.49 4.18 7.66
N PRO A 51 -9.98 5.03 6.75
CA PRO A 51 -10.48 6.34 7.14
C PRO A 51 -11.79 6.22 7.92
N ASP A 52 -11.97 7.13 8.87
CA ASP A 52 -13.18 7.18 9.71
C ASP A 52 -14.46 7.50 8.91
N TRP A 53 -14.31 7.98 7.66
CA TRP A 53 -15.38 8.30 6.74
C TRP A 53 -14.95 8.05 5.29
N ALA A 54 -15.93 7.87 4.38
CA ALA A 54 -15.67 7.74 2.96
C ALA A 54 -16.78 8.39 2.15
N PHE A 55 -16.49 8.78 0.91
CA PHE A 55 -17.53 9.26 0.01
C PHE A 55 -18.47 8.11 -0.40
N VAL A 56 -19.78 8.37 -0.43
CA VAL A 56 -20.82 7.39 -0.81
C VAL A 56 -20.64 6.88 -2.25
N ASP A 57 -20.04 7.71 -3.11
CA ASP A 57 -19.74 7.37 -4.50
C ASP A 57 -18.46 6.53 -4.67
N GLY A 58 -17.77 6.19 -3.58
CA GLY A 58 -16.57 5.35 -3.58
C GLY A 58 -15.31 6.07 -4.05
N ARG A 59 -15.32 7.41 -4.18
CA ARG A 59 -14.10 8.16 -4.46
C ARG A 59 -13.12 8.07 -3.28
N PRO A 60 -11.81 8.04 -3.56
CA PRO A 60 -10.79 8.05 -2.52
C PRO A 60 -10.84 9.36 -1.72
N GLU A 61 -10.54 9.29 -0.42
CA GLU A 61 -10.42 10.47 0.43
C GLU A 61 -9.23 11.34 -0.02
N ASP A 62 -8.08 10.72 -0.28
CA ASP A 62 -6.89 11.38 -0.79
C ASP A 62 -6.75 11.20 -2.31
N GLU A 63 -7.26 12.18 -3.04
CA GLU A 63 -7.18 12.22 -4.49
C GLU A 63 -5.73 12.34 -5.00
N ALA A 64 -4.83 12.97 -4.24
CA ALA A 64 -3.42 13.11 -4.64
C ALA A 64 -2.70 11.77 -4.55
N PHE A 65 -2.95 11.01 -3.48
CA PHE A 65 -2.44 9.65 -3.34
C PHE A 65 -2.97 8.74 -4.46
N ALA A 66 -4.29 8.75 -4.72
CA ALA A 66 -4.90 7.95 -5.77
C ALA A 66 -4.31 8.27 -7.16
N ARG A 67 -4.14 9.55 -7.50
CA ARG A 67 -3.49 9.97 -8.75
C ARG A 67 -2.06 9.46 -8.87
N ARG A 68 -1.29 9.49 -7.78
CA ARG A 68 0.10 9.02 -7.78
C ARG A 68 0.18 7.52 -8.02
N VAL A 69 -0.69 6.72 -7.38
CA VAL A 69 -0.77 5.28 -7.59
C VAL A 69 -1.07 4.95 -9.05
N ALA A 70 -2.12 5.58 -9.61
CA ALA A 70 -2.50 5.37 -11.00
C ALA A 70 -1.39 5.76 -12.00
N MET A 71 -0.68 6.86 -11.73
CA MET A 71 0.45 7.30 -12.55
C MET A 71 1.60 6.28 -12.53
N LEU A 72 1.99 5.78 -11.35
CA LEU A 72 3.07 4.80 -11.21
C LEU A 72 2.70 3.48 -11.91
N GLU A 73 1.47 3.01 -11.76
CA GLU A 73 0.99 1.81 -12.45
C GLU A 73 1.10 1.96 -13.97
N GLN A 74 0.68 3.12 -14.49
CA GLN A 74 0.78 3.42 -15.92
C GLN A 74 2.24 3.44 -16.39
N GLU A 75 3.14 4.03 -15.63
CA GLU A 75 4.57 4.07 -15.96
C GLU A 75 5.18 2.66 -16.01
N MET A 76 4.87 1.83 -15.00
CA MET A 76 5.31 0.43 -14.96
C MET A 76 4.76 -0.38 -16.14
N GLU A 77 3.49 -0.19 -16.48
CA GLU A 77 2.85 -0.89 -17.59
C GLU A 77 3.46 -0.50 -18.94
N ARG A 78 3.75 0.79 -19.15
CA ARG A 78 4.49 1.26 -20.33
C ARG A 78 5.87 0.60 -20.40
N GLY A 79 6.60 0.56 -19.28
CA GLY A 79 7.91 -0.10 -19.19
C GLY A 79 7.85 -1.58 -19.59
N ARG A 80 6.89 -2.33 -19.04
CA ARG A 80 6.66 -3.75 -19.37
C ARG A 80 6.37 -3.95 -20.85
N ARG A 81 5.50 -3.12 -21.45
CA ARG A 81 5.16 -3.22 -22.88
C ARG A 81 6.36 -3.00 -23.78
N HIS A 82 7.14 -1.94 -23.52
CA HIS A 82 8.35 -1.68 -24.28
C HIS A 82 9.33 -2.85 -24.18
N TRP A 83 9.57 -3.36 -22.97
CA TRP A 83 10.46 -4.50 -22.77
C TRP A 83 9.96 -5.76 -23.51
N GLN A 84 8.66 -6.07 -23.46
CA GLN A 84 8.09 -7.22 -24.18
C GLN A 84 8.27 -7.11 -25.70
N VAL A 85 8.07 -5.90 -26.26
CA VAL A 85 8.29 -5.66 -27.69
C VAL A 85 9.77 -5.85 -28.04
N GLN A 86 10.68 -5.30 -27.24
CA GLN A 86 12.12 -5.47 -27.43
C GLN A 86 12.53 -6.95 -27.38
N GLN A 87 11.97 -7.73 -26.45
CA GLN A 87 12.23 -9.17 -26.37
C GLN A 87 11.76 -9.91 -27.62
N ARG A 88 10.55 -9.61 -28.13
CA ARG A 88 10.05 -10.21 -29.38
C ARG A 88 10.93 -9.88 -30.57
N GLN A 89 11.33 -8.62 -30.72
CA GLN A 89 12.24 -8.20 -31.79
C GLN A 89 13.61 -8.91 -31.71
N GLN A 90 14.13 -9.09 -30.50
CA GLN A 90 15.36 -9.85 -30.27
C GLN A 90 15.22 -11.32 -30.68
N GLN A 91 14.10 -11.96 -30.36
CA GLN A 91 13.81 -13.33 -30.78
C GLN A 91 13.71 -13.44 -32.30
N GLU A 92 12.90 -12.59 -32.94
CA GLU A 92 12.76 -12.55 -34.40
C GLU A 92 14.11 -12.30 -35.09
N THR A 93 14.91 -11.37 -34.58
CA THR A 93 16.23 -11.08 -35.15
C THR A 93 17.16 -12.29 -35.04
N ARG A 94 17.12 -13.01 -33.91
CA ARG A 94 17.87 -14.25 -33.72
C ARG A 94 17.40 -15.34 -34.68
N GLU A 95 16.09 -15.53 -34.83
CA GLU A 95 15.53 -16.50 -35.76
C GLU A 95 15.87 -16.16 -37.21
N ARG A 96 15.73 -14.90 -37.62
CA ARG A 96 16.13 -14.42 -38.95
C ARG A 96 17.61 -14.70 -39.21
N LYS A 97 18.48 -14.40 -38.23
CA LYS A 97 19.91 -14.73 -38.33
C LYS A 97 20.15 -16.23 -38.49
N ARG A 98 19.46 -17.08 -37.73
CA ARG A 98 19.54 -18.55 -37.85
C ARG A 98 19.08 -19.01 -39.24
N GLN A 99 17.95 -18.52 -39.74
CA GLN A 99 17.46 -18.86 -41.07
C GLN A 99 18.45 -18.47 -42.16
N HIS A 100 19.03 -17.27 -42.11
CA HIS A 100 20.04 -16.83 -43.09
C HIS A 100 21.30 -17.70 -43.08
N GLN A 101 21.71 -18.22 -41.91
CA GLN A 101 22.83 -19.17 -41.80
C GLN A 101 22.51 -20.54 -42.43
N LEU A 102 21.24 -20.94 -42.49
CA LEU A 102 20.80 -22.23 -43.05
C LEU A 102 20.54 -22.17 -44.57
N GLN A 103 20.38 -20.98 -45.17
CA GLN A 103 20.10 -20.79 -46.60
C GLN A 103 21.19 -21.29 -47.59
N PRO A 104 22.51 -21.26 -47.33
CA PRO A 104 23.50 -21.66 -48.32
C PRO A 104 23.41 -23.15 -48.72
N HIS A 105 22.74 -23.99 -47.92
CA HIS A 105 22.68 -25.43 -48.11
C HIS A 105 21.38 -25.94 -48.77
N LEU A 106 20.47 -25.06 -49.16
CA LEU A 106 19.16 -25.43 -49.76
C LEU A 106 19.13 -25.32 -51.30
N ARG A 107 20.27 -25.08 -51.97
CA ARG A 107 20.32 -25.27 -53.44
C ARG A 107 20.36 -26.77 -53.73
N PRO A 108 19.35 -27.35 -54.39
CA PRO A 108 19.45 -28.73 -54.85
C PRO A 108 20.63 -28.84 -55.84
N PRO A 109 21.43 -29.92 -55.80
CA PRO A 109 22.51 -30.11 -56.76
C PRO A 109 21.95 -30.09 -58.17
N SER A 110 22.65 -29.41 -59.07
CA SER A 110 22.27 -29.15 -60.47
C SER A 110 22.20 -30.40 -61.38
N ASN A 111 22.09 -31.61 -60.81
CA ASN A 111 22.19 -32.89 -61.51
C ASN A 111 20.82 -33.56 -61.68
N LEU A 112 19.79 -32.78 -62.03
CA LEU A 112 18.45 -33.25 -62.37
C LEU A 112 18.02 -32.71 -63.74
N ILE A 113 18.85 -32.87 -64.77
CA ILE A 113 18.48 -32.86 -66.20
C ILE A 113 19.41 -33.84 -66.92
#